data_AF-A0A936F321-F1
#
_entry.id   AF-A0A936F321-F1
#
_cell.length_a   1.000
_cell.length_b   1.000
_cell.length_c   1.000
_cell.angle_alpha   90.00
_cell.angle_beta   90.00
_cell.angle_gamma   90.00
#
_symmetry.space_group_name_H-M   'P 1'
#
loop_
_entity.id
_entity.type
_entity.pdbx_description
1 polymer ?
#
loop_
_entity_poly.entity_id
_entity_poly.type
_entity_poly.pdbx_seq_one_letter_code
_entity_poly.pdbx_strand_id
1 'polypeptide(L)'
;MTDTMPGLAENRPPAPHPGQRQPRRRHWLRPCASPSSCRRPQVDETPLLDEDPSDLVLRLAELKAEIIAARNPGRWVMAADTTVAVDHHP
;
A
#
# COMPACT_ATOMS: atom_id res chain seq x y z
N MET A 1 10.93 -55.26 16.03
CA MET A 1 11.48 -54.17 16.85
C MET A 1 12.14 -53.20 15.90
N THR A 2 11.64 -51.98 15.92
CA THR A 2 11.71 -50.95 14.87
C THR A 2 13.11 -50.36 14.77
N ASP A 3 13.65 -50.34 13.55
CA ASP A 3 14.86 -49.60 13.18
C ASP A 3 14.48 -48.55 12.13
N THR A 4 15.08 -47.36 12.29
CA THR A 4 15.27 -46.25 11.33
C THR A 4 14.87 -44.90 11.91
N MET A 5 15.93 -44.08 12.06
CA MET A 5 16.05 -42.69 12.45
C MET A 5 15.16 -41.69 11.66
N PRO A 6 14.96 -40.47 12.19
CA PRO A 6 13.99 -39.51 11.68
C PRO A 6 14.47 -38.85 10.40
N GLY A 7 13.69 -39.00 9.32
CA GLY A 7 13.88 -38.28 8.07
C GLY A 7 13.50 -36.81 8.23
N LEU A 8 14.45 -35.93 7.93
CA LEU A 8 14.36 -34.48 7.96
C LEU A 8 13.11 -33.98 7.20
N ALA A 9 12.17 -33.39 7.94
CA ALA A 9 11.21 -32.47 7.35
C ALA A 9 11.98 -31.23 6.90
N GLU A 10 12.09 -31.05 5.59
CA GLU A 10 12.60 -29.88 4.91
C GLU A 10 11.82 -28.63 5.33
N ASN A 11 12.25 -28.02 6.43
CA ASN A 11 11.69 -26.77 6.94
C ASN A 11 12.25 -25.60 6.12
N ARG A 12 11.78 -25.46 4.88
CA ARG A 12 12.06 -24.27 4.06
C ARG A 12 11.17 -23.14 4.61
N PRO A 13 11.72 -22.03 5.13
CA PRO A 13 10.91 -20.87 5.47
C PRO A 13 10.17 -20.41 4.20
N PRO A 14 8.87 -20.06 4.28
CA PRO A 14 8.16 -19.52 3.13
C PRO A 14 8.88 -18.26 2.63
N ALA A 15 9.05 -18.18 1.30
CA ALA A 15 9.69 -17.03 0.65
C ALA A 15 8.98 -15.71 1.01
N PRO A 16 9.71 -14.60 1.19
CA PRO A 16 9.11 -13.32 1.57
C PRO A 16 8.16 -12.77 0.49
N HIS A 17 6.93 -12.56 0.95
CA HIS A 17 5.84 -11.67 0.52
C HIS A 17 5.66 -11.35 -0.98
N PRO A 18 4.60 -11.87 -1.65
CA PRO A 18 4.03 -11.16 -2.78
C PRO A 18 3.54 -9.80 -2.28
N GLY A 19 4.10 -8.72 -2.83
CA GLY A 19 3.68 -7.35 -2.54
C GLY A 19 2.16 -7.26 -2.51
N GLN A 20 1.64 -6.71 -1.41
CA GLN A 20 0.23 -6.60 -1.09
C GLN A 20 -0.50 -5.84 -2.21
N ARG A 21 -0.91 -6.55 -3.26
CA ARG A 21 -1.91 -6.08 -4.21
C ARG A 21 -3.22 -6.07 -3.45
N GLN A 22 -3.50 -4.97 -2.73
CA GLN A 22 -4.84 -4.70 -2.20
C GLN A 22 -5.84 -4.69 -3.38
N PRO A 23 -6.67 -5.73 -3.59
CA PRO A 23 -7.67 -5.76 -4.66
C PRO A 23 -8.96 -5.03 -4.22
N ARG A 24 -8.93 -4.28 -3.13
CA ARG A 24 -10.12 -3.77 -2.43
C ARG A 24 -10.66 -2.45 -2.97
N ARG A 25 -9.98 -1.79 -3.92
CA ARG A 25 -10.40 -0.50 -4.50
C ARG A 25 -11.06 -0.59 -5.90
N ARG A 26 -11.63 -1.73 -6.28
CA ARG A 26 -12.25 -1.91 -7.61
C ARG A 26 -13.77 -2.11 -7.60
N HIS A 27 -14.39 -2.28 -6.44
CA HIS A 27 -15.84 -2.51 -6.36
C HIS A 27 -16.65 -1.20 -6.27
N TRP A 28 -16.12 -0.15 -5.63
CA TRP A 28 -16.87 1.08 -5.30
C TRP A 28 -16.83 2.19 -6.37
N LEU A 29 -16.02 2.06 -7.42
CA LEU A 29 -15.84 3.10 -8.46
C LEU A 29 -16.67 2.83 -9.72
N ARG A 30 -17.90 2.33 -9.59
CA ARG A 30 -18.73 1.90 -10.73
C ARG A 30 -19.79 2.88 -11.28
N PRO A 31 -20.09 4.06 -10.70
CA PRO A 31 -20.92 5.04 -11.41
C PRO A 31 -20.18 6.32 -11.87
N CYS A 32 -18.87 6.46 -11.68
CA CYS A 32 -18.11 7.55 -12.32
C CYS A 32 -17.47 7.05 -13.61
N ALA A 33 -18.29 7.00 -14.67
CA ALA A 33 -17.86 6.75 -16.04
C ALA A 33 -17.00 7.91 -16.56
N SER A 34 -15.72 7.86 -16.23
CA SER A 34 -14.64 8.47 -16.99
C SER A 34 -13.49 7.47 -16.97
N PRO A 35 -12.66 7.35 -18.03
CA PRO A 35 -11.42 6.60 -17.96
C PRO A 35 -10.44 7.32 -17.02
N SER A 36 -10.72 7.25 -15.72
CA SER A 36 -9.82 7.67 -14.66
C SER A 36 -8.63 6.72 -14.69
N SER A 37 -7.51 7.19 -15.22
CA SER A 37 -6.27 6.43 -15.20
C SER A 37 -5.80 6.33 -13.75
N CYS A 38 -6.02 5.16 -13.13
CA CYS A 38 -5.56 4.90 -11.78
C CYS A 38 -4.04 4.71 -11.83
N ARG A 39 -3.29 5.72 -11.36
CA ARG A 39 -1.83 5.70 -11.29
C ARG A 39 -1.40 5.59 -9.83
N ARG A 40 -0.39 4.75 -9.57
CA ARG A 40 0.28 4.66 -8.26
C ARG A 40 1.65 5.31 -8.39
N PRO A 41 1.84 6.55 -7.92
CA PRO A 41 3.18 7.13 -7.87
C PRO A 41 4.02 6.39 -6.82
N GLN A 42 5.33 6.26 -7.06
CA GLN A 42 6.27 5.82 -6.04
C GLN A 42 6.50 6.99 -5.08
N VAL A 43 6.12 6.79 -3.83
CA VAL A 43 6.32 7.72 -2.71
C VAL A 43 6.97 6.91 -1.59
N ASP A 44 7.84 7.56 -0.82
CA ASP A 44 8.31 6.98 0.44
C ASP A 44 7.19 7.07 1.48
N GLU A 45 6.64 5.91 1.81
CA GLU A 45 5.54 5.76 2.77
C GLU A 45 6.04 5.60 4.22
N THR A 46 7.36 5.72 4.44
CA THR A 46 7.93 5.65 5.79
C THR A 46 7.42 6.82 6.64
N PRO A 47 6.87 6.57 7.84
CA PRO A 47 6.52 7.63 8.78
C PRO A 47 7.74 8.44 9.19
N LEU A 48 7.56 9.74 9.37
CA LEU A 48 8.56 10.58 10.00
C LEU A 48 8.62 10.30 11.51
N LEU A 49 9.71 10.70 12.15
CA LEU A 49 9.82 10.60 13.60
C LEU A 49 8.70 11.41 14.26
N ASP A 50 7.97 10.78 15.18
CA ASP A 50 6.83 11.35 15.91
C ASP A 50 5.68 11.87 15.01
N GLU A 51 5.55 11.33 13.79
CA GLU A 51 4.45 11.66 12.89
C GLU A 51 3.16 10.95 13.34
N ASP A 52 2.09 11.73 13.58
CA ASP A 52 0.77 11.15 13.87
C ASP A 52 0.23 10.43 12.62
N PRO A 53 -0.47 9.29 12.78
CA PRO A 53 -1.13 8.60 11.68
C PRO A 53 -2.00 9.50 10.78
N SER A 54 -2.66 10.54 11.31
CA SER A 54 -3.42 11.49 10.51
C SER A 54 -2.54 12.36 9.61
N ASP A 55 -1.38 12.75 10.13
CA ASP A 55 -0.42 13.59 9.41
C ASP A 55 0.28 12.76 8.32
N LEU A 56 0.61 11.50 8.63
CA LEU A 56 1.12 10.54 7.66
C LEU A 56 0.18 10.40 6.46
N VAL A 57 -1.10 10.10 6.68
CA VAL A 57 -2.05 9.89 5.57
C VAL A 57 -2.29 11.16 4.77
N LEU A 58 -2.30 12.32 5.42
CA LEU A 58 -2.46 13.61 4.74
C LEU A 58 -1.24 13.89 3.85
N ARG A 59 -0.03 13.81 4.42
CA ARG A 59 1.24 14.00 3.69
C ARG A 59 1.34 13.05 2.50
N LEU A 60 1.04 11.77 2.69
CA LEU A 60 1.10 10.79 1.61
C LEU A 60 0.06 11.05 0.53
N ALA A 61 -1.17 11.45 0.89
CA ALA A 61 -2.19 11.80 -0.10
C ALA A 61 -1.76 13.02 -0.94
N GLU A 62 -1.20 14.06 -0.31
CA GLU A 62 -0.70 15.25 -0.98
C GLU A 62 0.47 14.93 -1.92
N LEU A 63 1.49 14.22 -1.44
CA LEU A 63 2.63 13.80 -2.26
C LEU A 63 2.19 12.97 -3.48
N LYS A 64 1.23 12.07 -3.28
CA LYS A 64 0.65 11.26 -4.38
C LYS A 64 -0.05 12.15 -5.40
N ALA A 65 -0.78 13.18 -4.97
CA ALA A 65 -1.44 14.13 -5.87
C ALA A 65 -0.41 14.96 -6.65
N GLU A 66 0.59 15.52 -5.97
CA GLU A 66 1.62 16.38 -6.56
C GLU A 66 2.41 15.67 -7.66
N ILE A 67 2.88 14.45 -7.40
CA ILE A 67 3.65 13.67 -8.38
C ILE A 67 2.82 13.38 -9.63
N ILE A 68 1.53 13.11 -9.47
CA ILE A 68 0.65 12.85 -10.61
C ILE A 68 0.29 14.14 -11.33
N ALA A 69 0.06 15.24 -10.61
CA ALA A 69 -0.24 16.56 -11.18
C ALA A 69 0.94 17.08 -12.02
N ALA A 70 2.16 16.95 -11.52
CA ALA A 70 3.38 17.31 -12.24
C ALA A 70 3.52 16.56 -13.57
N ARG A 71 3.02 15.32 -13.65
CA ARG A 71 3.03 14.48 -14.86
C ARG A 71 1.82 14.69 -15.77
N ASN A 72 0.80 15.43 -15.33
CA ASN A 72 -0.47 15.60 -16.03
C ASN A 72 -0.98 17.05 -15.91
N PRO A 73 -0.24 18.04 -16.45
CA PRO A 73 -0.64 19.44 -16.37
C PRO A 73 -2.02 19.67 -16.98
N GLY A 74 -2.82 20.54 -16.35
CA GLY A 74 -4.17 20.86 -16.79
C GLY A 74 -5.23 19.79 -16.52
N ARG A 75 -4.90 18.71 -15.80
CA ARG A 75 -5.86 17.67 -15.38
C ARG A 75 -6.08 17.73 -13.88
N TRP A 76 -7.33 17.54 -13.48
CA TRP A 76 -7.67 17.32 -12.08
C TRP A 76 -7.10 15.99 -11.60
N VAL A 77 -6.46 16.01 -10.43
CA VAL A 77 -5.87 14.84 -9.78
C VAL A 77 -6.51 14.69 -8.40
N MET A 78 -6.94 13.47 -8.09
CA MET A 78 -7.41 13.10 -6.76
C MET A 78 -6.53 11.96 -6.26
N ALA A 79 -5.98 12.14 -5.07
CA ALA A 79 -5.22 11.12 -4.36
C ALA A 79 -5.79 10.96 -2.95
N ALA A 80 -5.55 9.81 -2.36
CA ALA A 80 -5.96 9.49 -1.02
C ALA A 80 -5.03 8.41 -0.46
N ASP A 81 -4.80 8.47 0.83
CA ASP A 81 -4.05 7.47 1.58
C ASP A 81 -4.89 6.94 2.75
N THR A 82 -4.48 5.83 3.34
CA THR A 82 -5.19 5.20 4.46
C THR A 82 -4.19 4.35 5.24
N THR A 83 -4.08 4.62 6.54
CA THR A 83 -3.32 3.79 7.47
C THR A 83 -4.26 3.17 8.51
N VAL A 84 -3.75 2.18 9.25
CA VAL A 84 -4.42 1.57 10.40
C VAL A 84 -3.56 1.86 11.61
N ALA A 85 -4.08 2.66 12.53
CA ALA A 85 -3.37 2.99 13.76
C ALA A 85 -3.90 2.21 14.97
N VAL A 86 -3.00 1.82 15.86
CA VAL A 86 -3.32 1.30 17.20
C VAL A 86 -2.64 2.20 18.22
N ASP A 87 -3.41 2.77 19.16
CA ASP A 87 -2.91 3.70 20.17
C ASP A 87 -2.07 4.86 19.60
N HIS A 88 -2.49 5.43 18.46
CA HIS A 88 -1.78 6.49 17.72
C HIS A 88 -0.45 6.09 17.08
N HIS A 89 -0.09 4.81 17.08
CA HIS A 89 1.03 4.32 16.31
C HIS A 89 0.56 3.87 14.90
N PRO A 90 1.21 4.33 13.81
CA PRO A 90 0.88 3.92 12.44
C PRO A 90 1.24 2.46 12.13
#